data_AF-A0A964LLD4-F1
#
_entry.id   AF-A0A964LLD4-F1
#
_cell.length_a   1.000
_cell.length_b   1.000
_cell.length_c   1.000
_cell.angle_alpha   90.00
_cell.angle_beta   90.00
_cell.angle_gamma   90.00
#
_symmetry.space_group_name_H-M   'P 1'
#
loop_
_entity.id
_entity.type
_entity.pdbx_description
1 polymer ?
#
loop_
_entity_poly.entity_id
_entity_poly.type
_entity_poly.pdbx_seq_one_letter_code
_entity_poly.pdbx_strand_id
1 'polypeptide(L)'
;MTAGYPRRALTALALLAGCRATTKRPWFVPLPEAEHAEIGFGLLNKDSSIAGITDSVVAYLEADSIPVSLVHRVAGYLETPWFDAKSLRPTTARPLGEDVVRVRAWVDASKPGFARVEIETVYVPAADPSLRERDTEVAVPLTHPVNRRVAESLKRLNEKYGVPDEEKEKAARKAAPGGPPIQAVPVKPDSAVIEPSKPDTTSRR
;
A
#
# COMPACT_ATOMS: atom_id res chain seq x y z
N MET A 1 -3.57 45.70 44.04
CA MET A 1 -3.83 45.24 42.65
C MET A 1 -2.71 44.29 42.23
N THR A 2 -2.89 42.98 42.38
CA THR A 2 -1.89 41.98 41.97
C THR A 2 -2.44 41.16 40.82
N ALA A 3 -1.76 41.26 39.67
CA ALA A 3 -2.18 40.71 38.38
C ALA A 3 -2.02 39.18 38.34
N GLY A 4 -3.13 38.45 38.37
CA GLY A 4 -3.17 37.00 38.16
C GLY A 4 -3.27 36.63 36.69
N TYR A 5 -2.15 36.65 35.95
CA TYR A 5 -2.14 36.30 34.52
C TYR A 5 -1.06 35.31 34.01
N PRO A 6 -0.21 34.60 34.80
CA PRO A 6 0.84 33.77 34.19
C PRO A 6 0.34 32.41 33.66
N ARG A 7 -0.69 31.80 34.25
CA ARG A 7 -1.07 30.41 33.92
C ARG A 7 -1.80 30.26 32.58
N ARG A 8 -2.73 31.17 32.26
CA ARG A 8 -3.54 31.08 31.02
C ARG A 8 -2.72 31.40 29.76
N ALA A 9 -1.75 32.31 29.87
CA ALA A 9 -0.82 32.64 28.79
C ALA A 9 0.11 31.46 28.45
N LEU A 10 0.59 30.73 29.46
CA LEU A 10 1.41 29.53 29.27
C LEU A 10 0.63 28.38 28.60
N THR A 11 -0.66 28.19 28.94
CA THR A 11 -1.48 27.15 28.29
C THR A 11 -1.75 27.45 26.81
N ALA A 12 -2.01 28.71 26.47
CA ALA A 12 -2.21 29.12 25.08
C ALA A 12 -0.92 28.98 24.24
N LEU A 13 0.25 29.28 24.82
CA LEU A 13 1.54 29.10 24.16
C LEU A 13 1.87 27.60 23.93
N ALA A 14 1.53 26.74 24.89
CA ALA A 14 1.70 25.28 24.76
C ALA A 14 0.80 24.67 23.66
N LEU A 15 -0.42 25.18 23.50
CA LEU A 15 -1.33 24.75 22.43
C LEU A 15 -0.84 25.16 21.04
N LEU A 16 -0.19 26.32 20.90
CA LEU A 16 0.37 26.78 19.62
C LEU A 16 1.66 26.05 19.23
N ALA A 17 2.43 25.55 20.21
CA ALA A 17 3.63 24.75 19.96
C ALA A 17 3.33 23.31 19.47
N GLY A 18 2.10 22.83 19.62
CA GLY A 18 1.67 21.50 19.17
C GLY A 18 1.40 21.40 17.67
N CYS A 19 1.10 22.52 17.01
CA CYS A 19 0.84 22.56 15.56
C CYS A 19 2.13 22.73 14.77
N ARG A 20 2.91 21.66 14.62
CA ARG A 20 3.96 21.60 13.58
C ARG A 20 3.33 21.40 12.21
N ALA A 21 2.83 22.49 11.61
CA ALA A 21 2.22 22.49 10.27
C ALA A 21 3.21 22.27 9.11
N THR A 22 4.52 22.16 9.39
CA THR A 22 5.53 21.89 8.38
C THR A 22 5.68 20.39 8.18
N THR A 23 4.79 19.80 7.39
CA THR A 23 5.09 18.50 6.77
C THR A 23 6.18 18.71 5.73
N LYS A 24 7.20 17.85 5.72
CA LYS A 24 8.24 17.82 4.69
C LYS A 24 7.91 16.83 3.56
N ARG A 25 6.70 16.26 3.58
CA ARG A 25 6.16 15.48 2.48
C ARG A 25 5.91 16.42 1.28
N PRO A 26 6.32 16.03 0.05
CA PRO A 26 6.02 16.81 -1.13
C PRO A 26 4.50 16.92 -1.36
N TRP A 27 4.09 18.00 -2.04
CA TRP A 27 2.68 18.26 -2.35
C TRP A 27 2.16 17.45 -3.54
N PHE A 28 3.05 16.89 -4.36
CA PHE A 28 2.68 16.04 -5.48
C PHE A 28 2.37 14.60 -5.04
N VAL A 29 1.54 13.93 -5.83
CA VAL A 29 1.16 12.53 -5.63
C VAL A 29 2.13 11.59 -6.35
N PRO A 30 2.19 10.30 -5.99
CA PRO A 30 2.99 9.31 -6.74
C PRO A 30 2.61 9.27 -8.23
N LEU A 31 3.57 8.89 -9.08
CA LEU A 31 3.30 8.62 -10.50
C LEU A 31 2.37 7.40 -10.65
N PRO A 32 1.56 7.33 -11.72
CA PRO A 32 0.67 6.19 -11.97
C PRO A 32 1.38 4.83 -12.02
N GLU A 33 2.66 4.80 -12.43
CA GLU A 33 3.49 3.61 -12.54
C GLU A 33 4.12 3.19 -11.21
N ALA A 34 3.81 3.86 -10.09
CA ALA A 34 4.32 3.50 -8.78
C ALA A 34 3.88 2.08 -8.36
N GLU A 35 4.81 1.33 -7.78
CA GLU A 35 4.53 0.06 -7.14
C GLU A 35 3.67 0.30 -5.90
N HIS A 36 2.62 -0.48 -5.71
CA HIS A 36 1.69 -0.27 -4.60
C HIS A 36 1.29 -1.56 -3.91
N ALA A 37 1.11 -1.49 -2.59
CA ALA A 37 0.58 -2.58 -1.79
C ALA A 37 -0.26 -2.06 -0.64
N GLU A 38 -1.27 -2.83 -0.26
CA GLU A 38 -2.04 -2.58 0.95
C GLU A 38 -1.51 -3.47 2.08
N ILE A 39 -1.00 -2.84 3.13
CA ILE A 39 -0.37 -3.49 4.28
C ILE A 39 -1.35 -3.47 5.44
N GLY A 40 -1.60 -4.64 6.04
CA GLY A 40 -2.39 -4.80 7.25
C GLY A 40 -1.49 -4.77 8.49
N PHE A 41 -1.93 -4.10 9.54
CA PHE A 41 -1.18 -4.08 10.80
C PHE A 41 -2.08 -4.28 12.01
N GLY A 42 -3.38 -4.47 11.78
CA GLY A 42 -4.38 -4.64 12.82
C GLY A 42 -4.64 -3.33 13.56
N LEU A 43 -5.74 -3.27 14.31
CA LEU A 43 -6.08 -2.08 15.10
C LEU A 43 -5.39 -2.04 16.46
N LEU A 44 -4.80 -3.16 16.90
CA LEU A 44 -4.35 -3.36 18.28
C LEU A 44 -2.83 -3.48 18.42
N ASN A 45 -2.06 -3.49 17.34
CA ASN A 45 -0.60 -3.58 17.44
C ASN A 45 0.00 -2.20 17.68
N LYS A 46 0.98 -2.08 18.57
CA LYS A 46 1.70 -0.80 18.83
C LYS A 46 2.40 -0.25 17.57
N ASP A 47 2.72 -1.15 16.64
CA ASP A 47 3.39 -0.83 15.37
C ASP A 47 2.40 -0.46 14.25
N SER A 48 1.10 -0.37 14.57
CA SER A 48 -0.01 -0.04 13.66
C SER A 48 -0.09 1.43 13.23
N SER A 49 1.01 2.16 13.36
CA SER A 49 1.06 3.58 13.04
C SER A 49 1.71 3.78 11.68
N ILE A 50 1.35 4.87 11.00
CA ILE A 50 2.05 5.32 9.78
C ILE A 50 3.57 5.39 10.00
N ALA A 51 4.01 5.80 11.19
CA ALA A 51 5.42 5.82 11.55
C ALA A 51 6.05 4.42 11.58
N GLY A 52 5.41 3.43 12.22
CA GLY A 52 5.92 2.05 12.28
C GLY A 52 5.96 1.37 10.90
N ILE A 53 4.97 1.66 10.06
CA ILE A 53 4.94 1.15 8.68
C ILE A 53 6.03 1.82 7.85
N THR A 54 6.20 3.14 7.99
CA THR A 54 7.29 3.87 7.31
C THR A 54 8.65 3.28 7.71
N ASP A 55 8.87 3.01 9.01
CA ASP A 55 10.10 2.38 9.49
C ASP A 55 10.28 0.96 8.92
N SER A 56 9.19 0.22 8.71
CA SER A 56 9.24 -1.08 8.03
C SER A 56 9.61 -0.93 6.56
N VAL A 57 9.02 0.01 5.82
CA VAL A 57 9.38 0.27 4.42
C VAL A 57 10.86 0.63 4.29
N VAL A 58 11.38 1.49 5.17
CA VAL A 58 12.82 1.83 5.23
C VAL A 58 13.66 0.56 5.38
N ALA A 59 13.35 -0.27 6.38
CA ALA A 59 14.11 -1.49 6.66
C ALA A 59 14.13 -2.47 5.48
N TYR A 60 13.01 -2.61 4.76
CA TYR A 60 12.92 -3.50 3.59
C TYR A 60 13.65 -2.94 2.36
N LEU A 61 13.61 -1.63 2.13
CA LEU A 61 14.37 -0.99 1.06
C LEU A 61 15.88 -1.08 1.33
N GLU A 62 16.32 -0.79 2.56
CA GLU A 62 17.72 -0.90 2.96
C GLU A 62 18.25 -2.34 2.89
N ALA A 63 17.41 -3.33 3.23
CA ALA A 63 17.75 -4.75 3.08
C ALA A 63 18.02 -5.13 1.61
N ASP A 64 17.41 -4.43 0.64
CA ASP A 64 17.68 -4.58 -0.80
C ASP A 64 18.74 -3.60 -1.33
N SER A 65 19.51 -3.00 -0.42
CA SER A 65 20.58 -2.03 -0.70
C SER A 65 20.12 -0.72 -1.34
N ILE A 66 18.84 -0.36 -1.21
CA ILE A 66 18.33 0.94 -1.68
C ILE A 66 18.70 2.01 -0.64
N PRO A 67 19.44 3.07 -1.01
CA PRO A 67 20.03 3.99 -0.04
C PRO A 67 19.03 5.06 0.41
N VAL A 68 18.19 4.76 1.39
CA VAL A 68 17.25 5.75 1.97
C VAL A 68 18.02 6.84 2.72
N SER A 69 17.66 8.12 2.53
CA SER A 69 18.35 9.25 3.17
C SER A 69 17.42 10.20 3.92
N LEU A 70 16.19 10.38 3.44
CA LEU A 70 15.20 11.25 4.04
C LEU A 70 14.00 10.41 4.49
N VAL A 71 13.62 10.54 5.75
CA VAL A 71 12.48 9.82 6.34
C VAL A 71 11.64 10.78 7.18
N HIS A 72 10.36 10.85 6.85
CA HIS A 72 9.31 11.57 7.57
C HIS A 72 8.26 10.60 8.06
N ARG A 73 8.59 9.90 9.15
CA ARG A 73 7.80 8.81 9.74
C ARG A 73 6.33 9.15 9.96
N VAL A 74 6.05 10.30 10.58
CA VAL A 74 4.67 10.72 10.89
C VAL A 74 3.90 11.13 9.63
N ALA A 75 4.60 11.69 8.63
CA ALA A 75 4.00 12.11 7.37
C ALA A 75 3.86 10.97 6.36
N GLY A 76 4.40 9.78 6.67
CA GLY A 76 4.39 8.64 5.77
C GLY A 76 5.16 8.91 4.49
N TYR A 77 6.35 9.51 4.58
CA TYR A 77 7.15 9.83 3.41
C TYR A 77 8.61 9.46 3.60
N LEU A 78 9.24 8.93 2.55
CA LEU A 78 10.69 8.75 2.48
C LEU A 78 11.20 8.98 1.06
N GLU A 79 12.49 9.26 0.97
CA GLU A 79 13.18 9.53 -0.27
C GLU A 79 14.65 9.09 -0.18
N THR A 80 15.17 8.58 -1.31
CA THR A 80 16.60 8.33 -1.51
C THR A 80 17.29 9.57 -2.11
N PRO A 81 18.61 9.73 -1.97
CA PRO A 81 19.31 10.63 -2.88
C PRO A 81 19.19 10.09 -4.32
N TRP A 82 19.66 10.85 -5.30
CA TRP A 82 19.99 10.27 -6.59
C TRP A 82 21.09 9.22 -6.39
N PHE A 83 20.89 8.02 -6.95
CA PHE A 83 21.83 6.92 -6.83
C PHE A 83 21.99 6.19 -8.15
N ASP A 84 23.16 5.58 -8.34
CA ASP A 84 23.45 4.79 -9.52
C ASP A 84 22.74 3.43 -9.44
N ALA A 85 21.93 3.10 -10.45
CA ALA A 85 21.05 1.94 -10.48
C ALA A 85 21.80 0.59 -10.45
N LYS A 86 23.07 0.57 -10.86
CA LYS A 86 23.89 -0.65 -10.93
C LYS A 86 24.61 -0.92 -9.61
N SER A 87 25.24 0.10 -9.05
CA SER A 87 26.02 0.02 -7.81
C SER A 87 25.18 0.21 -6.56
N LEU A 88 23.96 0.75 -6.69
CA LEU A 88 23.04 1.10 -5.60
C LEU A 88 23.67 2.08 -4.59
N ARG A 89 24.61 2.91 -5.06
CA ARG A 89 25.29 3.91 -4.23
C ARG A 89 24.81 5.31 -4.57
N PRO A 90 24.64 6.18 -3.56
CA PRO A 90 24.43 7.60 -3.81
C PRO A 90 25.49 8.15 -4.76
N THR A 91 25.07 8.98 -5.71
CA THR A 91 25.96 9.54 -6.73
C THR A 91 25.86 11.06 -6.79
N THR A 92 26.97 11.70 -7.17
CA THR A 92 27.02 13.12 -7.50
C THR A 92 26.97 13.36 -9.02
N ALA A 93 26.86 12.28 -9.80
CA ALA A 93 26.62 12.39 -11.23
C ALA A 93 25.35 13.18 -11.50
N ARG A 94 25.31 13.87 -12.65
CA ARG A 94 24.11 14.57 -13.07
C ARG A 94 22.95 13.55 -13.18
N PRO A 95 21.79 13.82 -12.58
CA PRO A 95 20.65 12.90 -12.65
C PRO A 95 20.08 12.98 -14.06
N LEU A 96 20.61 12.16 -14.96
CA LEU A 96 20.18 12.06 -16.35
C LEU A 96 20.27 10.63 -16.83
N GLY A 97 19.23 10.19 -17.54
CA GLY A 97 19.09 8.82 -18.01
C GLY A 97 18.71 7.84 -16.91
N GLU A 98 18.40 6.61 -17.31
CA GLU A 98 17.87 5.57 -16.42
C GLU A 98 18.93 4.98 -15.46
N ASP A 99 20.22 5.24 -15.69
CA ASP A 99 21.30 4.77 -14.82
C ASP A 99 21.35 5.53 -13.47
N VAL A 100 20.77 6.73 -13.39
CA VAL A 100 20.73 7.53 -12.16
C VAL A 100 19.28 7.75 -11.75
N VAL A 101 18.88 7.11 -10.67
CA VAL A 101 17.48 7.04 -10.23
C VAL A 101 17.28 7.59 -8.84
N ARG A 102 16.03 7.91 -8.53
CA ARG A 102 15.57 8.27 -7.19
C ARG A 102 14.35 7.42 -6.87
N VAL A 103 14.28 6.91 -5.64
CA VAL A 103 13.12 6.19 -5.11
C VAL A 103 12.44 7.07 -4.07
N ARG A 104 11.11 7.17 -4.17
CA ARG A 104 10.25 7.87 -3.19
C ARG A 104 9.14 6.95 -2.77
N ALA A 105 8.77 6.98 -1.49
CA ALA A 105 7.63 6.22 -1.01
C ALA A 105 6.69 7.07 -0.16
N TRP A 106 5.41 6.75 -0.30
CA TRP A 106 4.30 7.28 0.46
C TRP A 106 3.60 6.17 1.23
N VAL A 107 3.23 6.47 2.47
CA VAL A 107 2.51 5.57 3.37
C VAL A 107 1.29 6.32 3.88
N ASP A 108 0.13 5.94 3.37
CA ASP A 108 -1.14 6.58 3.67
C ASP A 108 -2.11 5.59 4.34
N ALA A 109 -2.83 6.04 5.36
CA ALA A 109 -3.89 5.22 5.94
C ALA A 109 -4.99 4.99 4.89
N SER A 110 -5.29 3.72 4.57
CA SER A 110 -6.30 3.38 3.57
C SER A 110 -7.67 3.12 4.20
N LYS A 111 -7.70 2.26 5.21
CA LYS A 111 -8.88 1.87 5.99
C LYS A 111 -8.44 1.46 7.41
N PRO A 112 -9.34 1.33 8.39
CA PRO A 112 -8.94 1.03 9.77
C PRO A 112 -8.08 -0.23 9.88
N GLY A 113 -6.84 -0.09 10.36
CA GLY A 113 -5.87 -1.19 10.49
C GLY A 113 -5.06 -1.51 9.23
N PHE A 114 -5.14 -0.64 8.21
CA PHE A 114 -4.47 -0.79 6.93
C PHE A 114 -3.85 0.51 6.42
N ALA A 115 -2.80 0.37 5.61
CA ALA A 115 -2.16 1.48 4.92
C ALA A 115 -1.84 1.08 3.49
N ARG A 116 -2.02 2.03 2.59
CA ARG A 116 -1.51 1.98 1.23
C ARG A 116 -0.06 2.46 1.24
N VAL A 117 0.83 1.62 0.76
CA VAL A 117 2.23 1.96 0.50
C VAL A 117 2.38 2.11 -1.01
N GLU A 118 2.89 3.24 -1.46
CA GLU A 118 3.18 3.52 -2.87
C GLU A 118 4.63 3.91 -3.01
N ILE A 119 5.38 3.23 -3.87
CA ILE A 119 6.81 3.44 -4.09
C ILE A 119 7.03 3.68 -5.57
N GLU A 120 7.53 4.85 -5.92
CA GLU A 120 7.92 5.16 -7.30
C GLU A 120 9.44 5.18 -7.44
N THR A 121 9.90 4.78 -8.62
CA THR A 121 11.29 4.95 -9.03
C THR A 121 11.30 5.85 -10.26
N VAL A 122 12.02 6.97 -10.18
CA VAL A 122 12.08 7.98 -11.24
C VAL A 122 13.49 8.21 -11.73
N TYR A 123 13.57 8.69 -12.97
CA TYR A 123 14.77 9.23 -13.58
C TYR A 123 14.43 10.51 -14.34
N VAL A 124 15.45 11.27 -14.75
CA VAL A 124 15.28 12.46 -15.59
C VAL A 124 15.81 12.15 -17.00
N PRO A 125 14.98 12.11 -18.05
CA PRO A 125 15.43 11.78 -19.40
C PRO A 125 16.26 12.90 -20.03
N ALA A 126 15.89 14.15 -19.80
CA ALA A 126 16.56 15.32 -20.34
C ALA A 126 16.48 16.49 -19.35
N ALA A 127 17.51 17.32 -19.32
CA ALA A 127 17.53 18.49 -18.47
C ALA A 127 16.82 19.66 -19.15
N ASP A 128 15.65 20.01 -18.63
CA ASP A 128 14.92 21.22 -19.00
C ASP A 128 14.88 22.20 -17.81
N PRO A 129 15.64 23.31 -17.86
CA PRO A 129 15.67 24.28 -16.76
C PRO A 129 14.40 25.14 -16.66
N SER A 130 13.48 25.06 -17.65
CA SER A 130 12.21 25.79 -17.62
C SER A 130 11.13 25.05 -16.82
N LEU A 131 11.32 23.74 -16.61
CA LEU A 131 10.41 22.89 -15.87
C LEU A 131 10.85 22.76 -14.41
N ARG A 132 9.89 22.46 -13.52
CA ARG A 132 10.21 22.09 -12.13
C ARG A 132 10.81 20.69 -12.10
N GLU A 133 11.57 20.38 -11.05
CA GLU A 133 12.20 19.07 -10.88
C GLU A 133 11.20 17.91 -11.03
N ARG A 134 10.01 18.00 -10.44
CA ARG A 134 8.97 16.97 -10.58
C ARG A 134 8.45 16.83 -12.02
N ASP A 135 8.42 17.91 -12.78
CA ASP A 135 7.88 17.93 -14.15
C ASP A 135 8.89 17.38 -15.16
N THR A 136 10.17 17.27 -14.79
CA THR A 136 11.22 16.64 -15.60
C THR A 136 11.42 15.16 -15.29
N GLU A 137 10.80 14.65 -14.21
CA GLU A 137 10.94 13.26 -13.77
C GLU A 137 9.95 12.34 -14.51
N VAL A 138 10.43 11.16 -14.90
CA VAL A 138 9.64 10.11 -15.54
C VAL A 138 9.84 8.80 -14.77
N ALA A 139 8.81 7.97 -14.70
CA ALA A 139 8.92 6.63 -14.13
C ALA A 139 9.92 5.80 -14.93
N VAL A 140 10.80 5.07 -14.23
CA VAL A 140 11.65 4.08 -14.91
C VAL A 140 10.77 2.94 -15.44
N PRO A 141 11.16 2.26 -16.55
CA PRO A 141 10.43 1.11 -17.04
C PRO A 141 10.22 0.03 -15.95
N LEU A 142 9.09 -0.67 -15.97
CA LEU A 142 8.80 -1.73 -14.98
C LEU A 142 9.86 -2.86 -14.98
N THR A 143 10.53 -3.09 -16.11
CA THR A 143 11.61 -4.07 -16.25
C THR A 143 12.94 -3.62 -15.64
N HIS A 144 13.04 -2.35 -15.21
CA HIS A 144 14.27 -1.78 -14.66
C HIS A 144 14.69 -2.51 -13.37
N PRO A 145 15.99 -2.82 -13.17
CA PRO A 145 16.45 -3.60 -12.02
C PRO A 145 16.09 -3.01 -10.67
N VAL A 146 16.03 -1.67 -10.56
CA VAL A 146 15.61 -1.01 -9.31
C VAL A 146 14.13 -1.19 -9.04
N ASN A 147 13.26 -1.09 -10.06
CA ASN A 147 11.82 -1.35 -9.89
C ASN A 147 11.57 -2.80 -9.46
N ARG A 148 12.29 -3.76 -10.04
CA ARG A 148 12.21 -5.16 -9.60
C ARG A 148 12.56 -5.34 -8.13
N ARG A 149 13.62 -4.68 -7.65
CA ARG A 149 14.00 -4.70 -6.23
C ARG A 149 12.91 -4.09 -5.36
N VAL A 150 12.39 -2.92 -5.74
CA VAL A 150 11.28 -2.26 -5.03
C VAL A 150 10.06 -3.17 -4.93
N ALA A 151 9.66 -3.79 -6.03
CA ALA A 151 8.55 -4.75 -6.06
C ALA A 151 8.81 -5.96 -5.16
N GLU A 152 10.03 -6.50 -5.14
CA GLU A 152 10.44 -7.59 -4.25
C GLU A 152 10.44 -7.16 -2.77
N SER A 153 10.93 -5.95 -2.44
CA SER A 153 10.85 -5.38 -1.09
C SER A 153 9.39 -5.30 -0.62
N LEU A 154 8.54 -4.72 -1.47
CA LEU A 154 7.12 -4.50 -1.18
C LEU A 154 6.35 -5.81 -1.07
N LYS A 155 6.68 -6.80 -1.91
CA LYS A 155 6.14 -8.15 -1.83
C LYS A 155 6.46 -8.79 -0.48
N ARG A 156 7.72 -8.77 -0.03
CA ARG A 156 8.12 -9.35 1.27
C ARG A 156 7.51 -8.62 2.46
N LEU A 157 7.31 -7.30 2.34
CA LEU A 157 6.57 -6.52 3.32
C LEU A 157 5.10 -6.99 3.38
N ASN A 158 4.46 -7.16 2.22
CA ASN A 158 3.09 -7.67 2.13
C ASN A 158 2.97 -9.16 2.50
N GLU A 159 3.99 -9.99 2.35
CA GLU A 159 3.95 -11.37 2.85
C GLU A 159 3.97 -11.42 4.39
N LYS A 160 4.69 -10.49 5.02
CA LYS A 160 4.80 -10.44 6.49
C LYS A 160 3.61 -9.76 7.15
N TYR A 161 3.05 -8.75 6.51
CA TYR A 161 2.04 -7.86 7.09
C TYR A 161 0.78 -7.72 6.22
N GLY A 162 0.72 -8.34 5.06
CA GLY A 162 -0.43 -8.20 4.16
C GLY A 162 -1.68 -8.91 4.67
N VAL A 163 -2.80 -8.56 4.03
CA VAL A 163 -4.07 -9.28 4.14
C VAL A 163 -3.89 -10.71 3.61
N PRO A 164 -4.30 -11.76 4.34
CA PRO A 164 -4.33 -13.13 3.81
C PRO A 164 -5.11 -13.20 2.49
N ASP A 165 -4.64 -13.97 1.52
CA ASP A 165 -5.23 -14.01 0.17
C ASP A 165 -6.74 -14.32 0.16
N GLU A 166 -7.24 -15.04 1.16
CA GLU A 166 -8.66 -15.34 1.35
C GLU A 166 -9.55 -14.10 1.58
N GLU A 167 -9.03 -13.09 2.28
CA GLU A 167 -9.76 -11.84 2.51
C GLU A 167 -9.72 -10.93 1.26
N LYS A 168 -8.64 -10.99 0.47
CA LYS A 168 -8.56 -10.34 -0.84
C LYS A 168 -9.57 -10.95 -1.81
N GLU A 169 -9.72 -12.28 -1.82
CA GLU A 169 -10.69 -12.98 -2.65
C GLU A 169 -12.13 -12.69 -2.21
N LYS A 170 -12.41 -12.64 -0.89
CA LYS A 170 -13.71 -12.23 -0.35
C LYS A 170 -14.04 -10.77 -0.67
N ALA A 171 -13.07 -9.87 -0.60
CA ALA A 171 -13.25 -8.47 -0.99
C ALA A 171 -13.53 -8.33 -2.50
N ALA A 172 -12.81 -9.07 -3.35
CA ALA A 172 -13.05 -9.10 -4.80
C ALA A 172 -14.45 -9.66 -5.15
N ARG A 173 -14.89 -10.72 -4.46
CA ARG A 173 -16.26 -11.26 -4.60
C ARG A 173 -17.34 -10.28 -4.13
N LYS A 174 -17.05 -9.46 -3.11
CA LYS A 174 -17.98 -8.46 -2.57
C LYS A 174 -18.04 -7.17 -3.41
N ALA A 175 -16.98 -6.85 -4.16
CA ALA A 175 -16.88 -5.68 -5.01
C ALA A 175 -17.38 -5.90 -6.45
N ALA A 176 -17.64 -7.15 -6.86
CA ALA A 176 -18.28 -7.44 -8.14
C ALA A 176 -19.76 -7.00 -8.13
N PRO A 177 -20.25 -6.24 -9.13
CA PRO A 177 -21.66 -5.92 -9.27
C PRO A 177 -22.39 -7.16 -9.78
N GLY A 178 -22.84 -7.99 -8.84
CA GLY A 178 -23.60 -9.19 -9.13
C GLY A 178 -23.99 -9.86 -7.83
N GLY A 179 -25.21 -9.60 -7.38
CA GLY A 179 -25.82 -10.36 -6.28
C GLY A 179 -25.74 -11.87 -6.55
N PRO A 180 -25.72 -12.71 -5.51
CA PRO A 180 -25.57 -14.14 -5.69
C PRO A 180 -26.66 -14.66 -6.65
N PRO A 181 -26.33 -15.53 -7.62
CA PRO A 181 -27.36 -16.21 -8.38
C PRO A 181 -28.21 -16.96 -7.38
N ILE A 182 -29.50 -16.62 -7.34
CA ILE A 182 -30.52 -17.40 -6.67
C ILE A 182 -30.27 -18.84 -7.10
N GLN A 183 -29.96 -19.72 -6.14
CA GLN A 183 -29.85 -21.14 -6.41
C GLN A 183 -31.20 -21.57 -6.97
N ALA A 184 -31.24 -21.82 -8.28
CA ALA A 184 -32.37 -22.50 -8.89
C ALA A 184 -32.40 -23.90 -8.29
N VAL A 185 -33.27 -24.08 -7.29
CA VAL A 185 -33.68 -25.40 -6.82
C VAL A 185 -34.14 -26.15 -8.08
N PRO A 186 -33.55 -27.30 -8.44
CA PRO A 186 -34.07 -28.09 -9.53
C PRO A 186 -35.42 -28.63 -9.08
N VAL A 187 -36.50 -28.03 -9.58
CA VAL A 187 -37.84 -28.60 -9.50
C VAL A 187 -37.81 -29.87 -10.34
N LYS A 188 -37.78 -31.00 -9.63
CA LYS A 188 -37.87 -32.35 -10.16
C LYS A 188 -39.19 -32.46 -10.95
N PRO A 189 -39.17 -32.73 -12.27
CA PRO A 189 -40.42 -32.95 -12.97
C PRO A 189 -40.99 -34.31 -12.55
N ASP A 190 -42.25 -34.27 -12.12
CA ASP A 190 -43.06 -35.44 -11.81
C ASP A 190 -43.05 -36.43 -12.98
N SER A 191 -42.63 -37.65 -12.68
CA SER A 191 -42.98 -38.83 -13.48
C SER A 191 -43.52 -39.85 -12.50
N ALA A 192 -44.85 -39.87 -12.44
CA ALA A 192 -45.62 -40.90 -11.78
C ALA A 192 -45.51 -42.22 -12.55
N VAL A 193 -45.67 -43.30 -11.78
CA VAL A 193 -46.00 -44.69 -12.17
C VAL A 193 -44.80 -45.44 -12.81
N ILE A 194 -44.36 -46.62 -12.36
CA ILE A 194 -45.04 -47.82 -11.84
C ILE A 194 -44.03 -48.59 -10.96
N GLU A 195 -44.40 -48.96 -9.73
CA GLU A 195 -43.69 -49.99 -8.96
C GLU A 195 -44.52 -51.28 -8.97
N PRO A 196 -43.94 -52.45 -9.30
CA PRO A 196 -44.68 -53.70 -9.42
C PRO A 196 -44.84 -54.39 -8.06
N SER A 197 -46.07 -54.58 -7.60
CA SER A 197 -46.37 -55.50 -6.51
C SER A 197 -46.49 -56.94 -7.05
N LYS A 198 -45.79 -57.85 -6.38
CA LYS A 198 -45.87 -59.31 -6.56
C LYS A 198 -45.91 -59.93 -5.14
N PRO A 199 -46.26 -61.21 -5.01
CA PRO A 199 -47.62 -61.73 -4.84
C PRO A 199 -47.80 -62.37 -3.44
N ASP A 200 -49.05 -62.64 -3.01
CA ASP A 200 -49.28 -63.79 -2.12
C ASP A 200 -50.70 -64.36 -2.19
N THR A 201 -50.76 -65.54 -2.82
CA THR A 201 -51.26 -66.84 -2.32
C THR A 201 -52.44 -66.90 -1.34
N THR A 202 -53.36 -67.83 -1.67
CA THR A 202 -54.21 -68.71 -0.79
C THR A 202 -55.69 -68.58 -1.21
N SER A 203 -56.51 -69.60 -1.44
CA SER A 203 -56.47 -71.07 -1.50
C SER A 203 -57.94 -71.51 -1.69
N ARG A 204 -58.18 -72.67 -2.33
CA ARG A 204 -59.31 -73.61 -2.12
C ARG A 204 -60.68 -73.02 -1.71
N ARG A 205 -61.73 -73.17 -2.51
CA ARG A 205 -62.48 -74.42 -2.75
C ARG A 205 -63.46 -74.21 -3.90
#